data_AF-A0A355J4J4-F1
#
_entry.id   AF-A0A355J4J4-F1
#
_cell.length_a   1.000
_cell.length_b   1.000
_cell.length_c   1.000
_cell.angle_alpha   90.00
_cell.angle_beta   90.00
_cell.angle_gamma   90.00
#
_symmetry.space_group_name_H-M   'P 1'
#
loop_
_entity.id
_entity.type
_entity.pdbx_description
1 polymer ?
#
loop_
_entity_poly.entity_id
_entity_poly.type
_entity_poly.pdbx_seq_one_letter_code
_entity_poly.pdbx_strand_id
1 'polypeptide(L)'
;MQIILMPEAKADLDFWIKSGNKPVLKKIAQLLESVSTTPYEGIGKPEPLKYSLMGCWSRRIDQEHRIVYEVHSDKIIVLSLKGHY
;
A
#
# COMPACT_ATOMS: atom_id res chain seq x y z
N MET A 1 -7.00 -6.07 -10.94
CA MET A 1 -5.98 -7.08 -10.54
C MET A 1 -6.34 -7.62 -9.16
N GLN A 2 -5.98 -8.87 -8.83
CA GLN A 2 -6.22 -9.43 -7.50
C GLN A 2 -5.25 -8.80 -6.48
N ILE A 3 -5.73 -8.38 -5.31
CA ILE A 3 -4.88 -7.88 -4.22
C ILE A 3 -4.59 -9.02 -3.24
N ILE A 4 -3.33 -9.20 -2.88
CA ILE A 4 -2.87 -10.13 -1.87
C ILE A 4 -2.16 -9.34 -0.78
N LEU A 5 -2.63 -9.47 0.47
CA LEU A 5 -1.96 -8.88 1.63
C LEU A 5 -0.97 -9.89 2.22
N MET A 6 0.29 -9.51 2.32
CA MET A 6 1.28 -10.28 3.09
C MET A 6 0.96 -10.23 4.59
N PRO A 7 1.49 -11.17 5.40
CA PRO A 7 1.23 -11.20 6.84
C PRO A 7 1.49 -9.87 7.55
N GLU A 8 2.56 -9.17 7.18
CA GLU A 8 2.90 -7.85 7.72
C GLU A 8 1.85 -6.78 7.36
N ALA A 9 1.51 -6.65 6.06
CA ALA A 9 0.43 -5.76 5.62
C ALA A 9 -0.92 -6.07 6.29
N LYS A 10 -1.21 -7.35 6.54
CA LYS A 10 -2.42 -7.74 7.27
C LYS A 10 -2.38 -7.28 8.73
N ALA A 11 -1.25 -7.46 9.41
CA ALA A 11 -1.06 -7.00 10.78
C ALA A 11 -1.16 -5.46 10.87
N ASP A 12 -0.61 -4.74 9.89
CA ASP A 12 -0.72 -3.28 9.78
C ASP A 12 -2.19 -2.84 9.61
N LEU A 13 -2.94 -3.52 8.74
CA LEU A 13 -4.36 -3.23 8.54
C LEU A 13 -5.16 -3.48 9.84
N ASP A 14 -4.90 -4.59 10.52
CA ASP A 14 -5.54 -4.92 11.79
C ASP A 14 -5.20 -3.88 12.88
N PHE A 15 -3.96 -3.38 12.89
CA PHE A 15 -3.56 -2.27 13.77
C PHE A 15 -4.40 -1.01 13.50
N TRP A 16 -4.54 -0.62 12.22
CA TRP A 16 -5.33 0.55 11.86
C TRP A 16 -6.81 0.39 12.22
N ILE A 17 -7.38 -0.81 12.02
CA ILE A 17 -8.74 -1.13 12.44
C ILE A 17 -8.91 -0.97 13.95
N LYS A 18 -7.99 -1.53 14.75
CA LYS A 18 -8.02 -1.45 16.21
C LYS A 18 -7.83 -0.02 16.73
N SER A 19 -7.00 0.78 16.06
CA SER A 19 -6.77 2.19 16.44
C SER A 19 -8.00 3.08 16.24
N GLY A 20 -8.95 2.68 15.37
CA GLY A 20 -10.11 3.49 15.03
C GLY A 20 -9.78 4.73 14.18
N ASN A 21 -8.57 4.84 13.59
CA ASN A 21 -8.18 5.97 12.75
C ASN A 21 -8.88 5.92 11.38
N LYS A 22 -10.14 6.41 11.35
CA LYS A 22 -11.00 6.41 10.16
C LYS A 22 -10.38 7.11 8.94
N PRO A 23 -9.69 8.27 9.07
CA PRO A 23 -9.00 8.89 7.93
C PRO A 23 -7.99 7.97 7.25
N VAL A 24 -7.14 7.30 8.04
CA VAL A 24 -6.12 6.37 7.52
C VAL A 24 -6.78 5.16 6.85
N LEU A 25 -7.77 4.54 7.49
CA LEU A 25 -8.50 3.40 6.93
C LEU A 25 -9.18 3.74 5.59
N LYS A 26 -9.84 4.91 5.51
CA LYS A 26 -10.45 5.38 4.26
C LYS A 26 -9.39 5.57 3.18
N LYS A 27 -8.23 6.11 3.53
CA LYS A 27 -7.15 6.34 2.58
C LYS A 27 -6.52 5.05 2.09
N ILE A 28 -6.32 4.07 2.97
CA ILE A 28 -5.86 2.72 2.61
C ILE A 28 -6.84 2.08 1.61
N ALA A 29 -8.15 2.11 1.88
CA ALA A 29 -9.15 1.55 0.98
C ALA A 29 -9.09 2.20 -0.43
N GLN A 30 -9.00 3.54 -0.49
CA GLN A 30 -8.86 4.27 -1.75
C GLN A 30 -7.57 3.91 -2.49
N LEU A 31 -6.46 3.75 -1.77
CA LEU A 31 -5.18 3.37 -2.37
C LEU A 31 -5.21 1.94 -2.92
N LEU A 32 -5.80 0.99 -2.20
CA LEU A 32 -5.93 -0.39 -2.68
C LEU A 32 -6.75 -0.46 -3.98
N GLU A 33 -7.87 0.26 -4.03
CA GLU A 33 -8.68 0.39 -5.25
C GLU A 33 -7.89 1.03 -6.40
N SER A 34 -7.22 2.16 -6.15
CA SER A 34 -6.41 2.84 -7.15
C SER A 34 -5.25 1.98 -7.66
N VAL A 35 -4.55 1.26 -6.78
CA VAL A 35 -3.44 0.37 -7.16
C VAL A 35 -3.95 -0.81 -8.00
N SER A 36 -5.15 -1.30 -7.74
CA SER A 36 -5.74 -2.41 -8.53
C SER A 36 -6.13 -2.03 -9.96
N THR A 37 -6.30 -0.72 -10.22
CA THR A 37 -6.74 -0.15 -11.50
C THR A 37 -5.58 0.51 -12.26
N THR A 38 -4.80 1.34 -11.58
CA THR A 38 -3.66 2.08 -12.13
C THR A 38 -2.44 1.88 -11.22
N PRO A 39 -1.71 0.75 -11.32
CA PRO A 39 -0.67 0.38 -10.36
C PRO A 39 0.51 1.35 -10.27
N TYR A 40 0.81 2.10 -11.32
CA TYR A 40 1.99 2.99 -11.38
C TYR A 40 1.63 4.48 -11.32
N GLU A 41 0.35 4.82 -11.27
CA GLU A 41 -0.16 6.19 -11.38
C GLU A 41 -1.34 6.45 -10.44
N GLY A 42 -1.72 7.73 -10.30
CA GLY A 42 -2.90 8.14 -9.54
C GLY A 42 -2.57 8.65 -8.13
N ILE A 43 -3.47 8.39 -7.19
CA ILE A 43 -3.42 9.01 -5.86
C ILE A 43 -2.29 8.47 -5.00
N GLY A 44 -1.83 9.30 -4.07
CA GLY A 44 -0.80 8.92 -3.10
C GLY A 44 0.63 9.05 -3.63
N LYS A 45 0.87 9.76 -4.73
CA LYS A 45 2.22 9.99 -5.30
C LYS A 45 3.00 8.66 -5.47
N PRO A 46 2.65 7.85 -6.48
CA PRO A 46 3.33 6.60 -6.76
C PRO A 46 4.82 6.84 -7.03
N GLU A 47 5.67 6.15 -6.28
CA GLU A 47 7.13 6.28 -6.38
C GLU A 47 7.75 4.88 -6.51
N PRO A 48 8.57 4.58 -7.53
CA PRO A 48 9.28 3.32 -7.62
C PRO A 48 10.41 3.27 -6.58
N LEU A 49 10.54 2.16 -5.88
CA LEU A 49 11.58 1.97 -4.87
C LEU A 49 12.89 1.44 -5.50
N LYS A 50 13.99 1.61 -4.77
CA LYS A 50 15.35 1.33 -5.24
C LYS A 50 16.07 0.34 -4.30
N TYR A 51 17.24 -0.13 -4.74
CA TYR A 51 18.12 -1.03 -3.97
C TYR A 51 17.45 -2.35 -3.60
N SER A 52 17.37 -2.68 -2.30
CA SER A 52 16.77 -3.91 -1.78
C SER A 52 15.27 -4.03 -2.09
N LEU A 53 14.61 -2.92 -2.42
CA LEU A 53 13.18 -2.87 -2.77
C LEU A 53 12.98 -2.60 -4.27
N MET A 54 13.98 -2.88 -5.11
CA MET A 54 13.82 -2.75 -6.55
C MET A 54 12.67 -3.64 -7.07
N GLY A 55 11.73 -3.03 -7.79
CA GLY A 55 10.51 -3.71 -8.26
C GLY A 55 9.27 -3.43 -7.38
N CYS A 56 9.47 -2.91 -6.17
CA CYS A 56 8.39 -2.41 -5.32
C CYS A 56 8.00 -0.97 -5.67
N TRP A 57 6.80 -0.60 -5.25
CA TRP A 57 6.22 0.72 -5.40
C TRP A 57 5.69 1.24 -4.06
N SER A 58 5.73 2.55 -3.97
CA SER A 58 5.37 3.34 -2.81
C SER A 58 4.19 4.24 -3.09
N ARG A 59 3.23 4.33 -2.15
CA ARG A 59 2.27 5.45 -2.12
C ARG A 59 2.02 5.94 -0.71
N ARG A 60 1.77 7.25 -0.59
CA ARG A 60 1.46 7.98 0.64
C ARG A 60 0.05 7.69 1.13
N ILE A 61 -0.03 7.09 2.32
CA ILE A 61 -1.23 7.04 3.13
C ILE A 61 -1.40 8.42 3.78
N ASP A 62 -0.38 8.91 4.48
CA ASP A 62 -0.33 10.26 5.03
C ASP A 62 1.09 10.86 4.94
N GLN A 63 1.45 11.78 5.81
CA GLN A 63 2.79 12.38 5.80
C GLN A 63 3.87 11.36 6.15
N GLU A 64 3.58 10.43 7.08
CA GLU A 64 4.51 9.45 7.63
C GLU A 64 4.37 8.10 6.93
N HIS A 65 3.14 7.59 6.84
CA HIS A 65 2.86 6.22 6.49
C HIS A 65 2.70 5.99 4.99
N ARG A 66 3.06 4.79 4.56
CA ARG A 66 3.02 4.40 3.15
C ARG A 66 2.45 3.00 2.95
N ILE A 67 1.84 2.80 1.79
CA ILE A 67 1.61 1.46 1.25
C ILE A 67 2.83 1.07 0.42
N VAL A 68 3.29 -0.15 0.62
CA VAL A 68 4.39 -0.76 -0.14
C VAL A 68 3.82 -1.96 -0.88
N TYR A 69 4.00 -2.03 -2.20
CA TYR A 69 3.45 -3.12 -3.00
C TYR A 69 4.30 -3.47 -4.20
N GLU A 70 4.17 -4.71 -4.66
CA GLU A 70 4.73 -5.23 -5.90
C GLU A 70 3.62 -5.48 -6.92
N VAL A 71 3.94 -5.28 -8.18
CA VAL A 71 3.02 -5.46 -9.31
C VAL A 71 3.48 -6.67 -10.12
N HIS A 72 2.62 -7.68 -10.20
CA HIS A 72 2.80 -8.82 -11.09
C HIS A 72 1.72 -8.81 -12.18
N SER A 73 1.82 -9.72 -13.15
CA SER A 73 0.95 -9.72 -14.35
C SER A 73 -0.55 -9.72 -14.03
N ASP A 74 -0.99 -10.38 -12.96
CA ASP A 74 -2.41 -10.54 -12.59
C ASP A 74 -2.75 -10.08 -11.16
N LYS A 75 -1.74 -9.83 -10.34
CA LYS A 75 -1.87 -9.57 -8.91
C LYS A 75 -1.01 -8.42 -8.41
N ILE A 76 -1.50 -7.78 -7.35
CA ILE A 76 -0.80 -6.80 -6.53
C ILE A 76 -0.47 -7.47 -5.20
N ILE A 77 0.80 -7.53 -4.83
CA ILE A 77 1.23 -8.04 -3.53
C ILE A 77 1.53 -6.84 -2.64
N VAL A 78 0.75 -6.65 -1.58
CA VAL A 78 0.95 -5.57 -0.61
C VAL A 78 1.83 -6.08 0.52
N LEU A 79 2.98 -5.43 0.70
CA LEU A 79 4.01 -5.80 1.66
C LEU A 79 3.79 -5.13 3.03
N SER A 80 3.41 -3.85 3.05
CA SER A 80 3.15 -3.08 4.28
C SER A 80 2.16 -1.95 4.06
N LEU A 81 1.46 -1.55 5.12
CA LEU A 81 0.48 -0.46 5.17
C LEU A 81 0.77 0.55 6.31
N LYS A 82 1.96 0.51 6.90
CA LYS A 82 2.33 1.37 8.04
C LYS A 82 3.83 1.65 8.05
N GLY A 83 4.18 2.82 8.57
CA GLY A 83 5.56 3.30 8.64
C GLY A 83 6.07 3.84 7.30
N HIS A 84 7.37 4.11 7.27
CA HIS A 84 8.10 4.55 6.10
C HIS A 84 9.05 3.43 5.66
N TYR A 85 9.39 3.37 4.37
CA TYR A 85 10.46 2.50 3.85
C TYR A 85 11.76 2.72 4.61
#